data_AF-A0A183JM12-F1
#
_entry.id   AF-A0A183JM12-F1
#
_cell.length_a   1.000
_cell.length_b   1.000
_cell.length_c   1.000
_cell.angle_alpha   90.00
_cell.angle_beta   90.00
_cell.angle_gamma   90.00
#
_symmetry.space_group_name_H-M   'P 1'
#
loop_
_entity.id
_entity.type
_entity.pdbx_description
1 polymer ?
#
loop_
_entity_poly.entity_id
_entity_poly.type
_entity_poly.pdbx_seq_one_letter_code
_entity_poly.pdbx_strand_id
1 'polypeptide(L)' 'MKTFHNYLQEYNGYWDSKTSNEHTLFYFSITEKYFNEALHLFALHFINPTLKLDGMRKSIEKIDMGKEYF' A
#
# COMPACT_ATOMS: atom_id res chain seq x y z
N MET A 1 -14.63 -6.15 -5.38
CA MET A 1 -13.26 -5.98 -5.91
C MET A 1 -12.29 -6.19 -4.75
N LYS A 2 -11.34 -7.13 -4.87
CA LYS A 2 -10.31 -7.35 -3.83
C LYS A 2 -9.33 -6.16 -3.85
N THR A 3 -8.89 -5.70 -2.68
CA THR A 3 -7.84 -4.67 -2.60
C THR A 3 -6.47 -5.33 -2.75
N PHE A 4 -5.48 -4.58 -3.20
CA PHE A 4 -4.09 -5.04 -3.28
C PHE A 4 -3.59 -5.60 -1.93
N HIS A 5 -3.86 -4.90 -0.83
CA HIS A 5 -3.50 -5.33 0.52
C HIS A 5 -4.07 -6.70 0.87
N ASN A 6 -5.38 -6.90 0.66
CA ASN A 6 -6.04 -8.16 0.99
C ASN A 6 -5.56 -9.29 0.07
N TYR A 7 -5.29 -8.99 -1.21
CA TYR A 7 -4.75 -9.95 -2.16
C TYR A 7 -3.37 -10.46 -1.75
N LEU A 8 -2.49 -9.56 -1.30
CA LEU A 8 -1.17 -9.96 -0.79
C LEU A 8 -1.30 -10.81 0.48
N GLN A 9 -2.18 -10.45 1.42
CA GLN A 9 -2.39 -11.24 2.64
C GLN A 9 -2.88 -12.66 2.32
N GLU A 10 -3.79 -12.82 1.37
CA GLU A 10 -4.33 -14.12 0.96
C GLU A 10 -3.27 -15.06 0.39
N TYR A 11 -2.28 -14.51 -0.33
CA TYR A 11 -1.22 -15.27 -0.99
C TYR A 11 0.14 -15.12 -0.33
N ASN A 12 0.15 -14.74 0.95
CA ASN A 12 1.34 -14.64 1.79
C ASN A 12 2.44 -13.75 1.19
N GLY A 13 2.02 -12.72 0.45
CA GLY A 13 2.87 -11.69 -0.12
C GLY A 13 3.17 -10.57 0.88
N TYR A 14 4.10 -9.71 0.50
CA TYR A 14 4.57 -8.60 1.31
C TYR A 14 4.61 -7.32 0.46
N TRP A 15 4.36 -6.18 1.08
CA TRP A 15 4.56 -4.88 0.45
C TRP A 15 4.91 -3.84 1.51
N ASP A 16 5.58 -2.80 1.06
CA ASP A 16 5.90 -1.64 1.87
C ASP A 16 6.21 -0.44 0.97
N SER A 17 6.43 0.72 1.59
CA SER A 17 6.82 1.94 0.90
C SER A 17 7.81 2.75 1.73
N LYS A 18 8.66 3.51 1.04
CA LYS A 18 9.62 4.43 1.67
C LYS A 18 9.56 5.78 0.99
N THR A 19 9.36 6.82 1.78
CA THR A 19 9.36 8.21 1.31
C THR A 19 10.63 8.91 1.78
N SER A 20 11.39 9.47 0.85
CA SER A 20 12.50 10.39 1.09
C SER A 20 12.12 11.79 0.58
N ASN A 21 13.06 12.74 0.66
CA ASN A 21 12.82 14.13 0.25
C ASN A 21 12.49 14.27 -1.24
N GLU A 22 13.03 13.39 -2.09
CA GLU A 22 12.91 13.51 -3.56
C GLU A 22 12.21 12.32 -4.21
N HIS A 23 12.02 11.22 -3.47
CA HIS A 23 11.53 9.98 -4.03
C HIS A 23 10.54 9.30 -3.10
N THR A 24 9.54 8.64 -3.68
CA THR A 24 8.72 7.66 -2.97
C THR A 24 8.85 6.32 -3.68
N LEU A 25 9.40 5.34 -2.97
CA LEU A 25 9.57 3.99 -3.47
C LEU A 25 8.44 3.11 -2.94
N PHE A 26 7.75 2.43 -3.86
CA PHE A 26 6.73 1.42 -3.55
C PHE A 26 7.21 0.07 -4.09
N TYR A 27 7.14 -0.98 -3.27
CA TYR A 27 7.60 -2.31 -3.66
C TYR A 27 6.75 -3.41 -3.02
N PHE A 28 6.70 -4.56 -3.69
CA PHE A 28 6.03 -5.74 -3.19
C PHE A 28 6.73 -7.02 -3.66
N SER A 29 6.46 -8.10 -2.95
CA SER A 29 6.85 -9.45 -3.32
C SER A 29 5.67 -10.40 -3.13
N ILE A 30 5.56 -11.36 -4.05
CA ILE A 30 4.55 -12.41 -4.03
C ILE A 30 5.08 -13.60 -4.85
N THR A 31 4.57 -14.80 -4.58
CA THR A 31 4.83 -15.97 -5.43
C THR A 31 4.45 -15.68 -6.89
N GLU A 32 5.34 -16.05 -7.82
CA GLU A 32 5.24 -15.75 -9.27
C GLU A 32 3.87 -16.07 -9.87
N LYS A 33 3.25 -17.18 -9.45
CA LYS A 33 1.90 -17.61 -9.88
C LYS A 33 0.82 -16.51 -9.75
N TYR A 34 0.98 -15.60 -8.79
CA TYR A 34 0.00 -14.54 -8.47
C TYR A 34 0.47 -13.14 -8.90
N PHE A 35 1.65 -13.04 -9.54
CA PHE A 35 2.30 -11.76 -9.80
C PHE A 35 1.49 -10.84 -10.70
N ASN A 36 0.92 -11.34 -11.80
CA ASN A 36 0.23 -10.49 -12.78
C ASN A 36 -1.01 -9.79 -12.19
N GLU A 37 -1.80 -10.52 -11.38
CA GLU A 37 -2.96 -9.96 -10.70
C GLU A 37 -2.52 -8.97 -9.60
N ALA A 38 -1.50 -9.31 -8.82
CA ALA A 38 -0.93 -8.40 -7.82
C ALA A 38 -0.40 -7.11 -8.48
N LEU A 39 0.28 -7.21 -9.61
CA LEU A 39 0.80 -6.08 -10.38
C LEU A 39 -0.33 -5.20 -10.92
N HIS A 40 -1.41 -5.81 -11.41
CA HIS A 40 -2.60 -5.06 -11.85
C HIS A 40 -3.21 -4.25 -10.70
N LEU A 41 -3.46 -4.90 -9.55
CA LEU A 41 -4.01 -4.23 -8.36
C LEU A 41 -3.06 -3.16 -7.79
N PHE A 42 -1.75 -3.40 -7.86
CA PHE A 42 -0.71 -2.43 -7.49
C PHE A 42 -0.77 -1.21 -8.41
N ALA A 43 -0.80 -1.40 -9.73
CA ALA A 43 -0.85 -0.32 -10.72
C ALA A 43 -2.08 0.59 -10.53
N LEU A 44 -3.23 0.04 -10.15
CA LEU A 44 -4.44 0.82 -9.88
C LEU A 44 -4.26 1.87 -8.77
N HIS A 45 -3.33 1.69 -7.82
CA HIS A 45 -3.04 2.70 -6.80
C HIS A 45 -2.49 3.99 -7.40
N PHE A 46 -1.78 3.91 -8.51
CA PHE A 46 -1.17 5.05 -9.19
C PHE A 46 -2.10 5.67 -10.25
N ILE A 47 -3.06 4.89 -10.75
CA ILE A 47 -4.00 5.33 -11.79
C ILE A 47 -5.25 5.97 -11.17
N ASN A 48 -5.81 5.36 -10.12
CA ASN A 48 -7.04 5.81 -9.50
C ASN A 48 -7.05 5.49 -7.98
N PRO A 49 -6.30 6.26 -7.18
CA PRO A 49 -6.22 6.03 -5.75
C PRO A 49 -7.58 6.26 -5.07
N THR A 50 -7.98 5.32 -4.22
CA THR A 50 -9.19 5.47 -3.41
C THR A 50 -8.89 6.34 -2.18
N LEU A 51 -9.22 7.64 -2.26
CA LEU A 51 -8.98 8.63 -1.20
C LEU A 51 -10.26 8.94 -0.40
N LYS A 52 -10.75 7.94 0.35
CA LYS A 52 -11.92 8.16 1.22
C LYS A 52 -11.54 9.04 2.42
N LEU A 53 -12.35 10.07 2.69
CA LEU A 53 -12.12 11.03 3.78
C LEU A 53 -11.85 10.37 5.13
N ASP A 54 -12.65 9.38 5.52
CA ASP A 54 -12.46 8.67 6.80
C ASP A 54 -11.16 7.87 6.84
N GLY A 55 -10.72 7.31 5.69
CA GLY A 55 -9.45 6.60 5.58
C GLY A 55 -8.25 7.54 5.71
N MET A 56 -8.35 8.73 5.12
CA MET A 56 -7.32 9.76 5.24
C MET A 56 -7.20 10.29 6.67
N ARG A 57 -8.33 10.57 7.36
CA ARG A 57 -8.33 11.00 8.77
C ARG A 57 -7.63 10.01 9.68
N LYS A 58 -7.98 8.73 9.59
CA LYS A 58 -7.33 7.66 10.38
C LYS A 58 -5.83 7.55 10.08
N SER A 59 -5.44 7.82 8.83
CA SER A 59 -4.04 7.77 8.42
C SER A 59 -3.24 8.93 9.01
N ILE A 60 -3.81 10.14 9.07
CA ILE A 60 -3.21 11.31 9.73
C ILE A 60 -3.00 11.03 11.22
N GLU A 61 -4.04 10.57 11.93
CA GLU A 61 -3.96 10.22 13.35
C GLU A 61 -2.85 9.18 13.62
N LYS A 62 -2.74 8.15 12.76
CA LYS A 62 -1.69 7.14 12.87
C LYS A 62 -0.28 7.71 12.67
N ILE A 63 -0.11 8.63 11.71
CA ILE A 63 1.18 9.28 11.44
C ILE A 63 1.58 10.16 12.61
N ASP A 64 0.64 10.96 13.15
CA ASP A 64 0.91 11.86 14.25
C ASP A 64 1.27 11.10 15.53
N MET A 65 0.53 10.03 15.87
CA MET A 65 0.92 9.13 16.97
C MET A 65 2.30 8.50 16.73
N GLY A 66 2.61 8.10 15.49
CA GLY A 66 3.90 7.52 15.14
C GLY A 66 5.08 8.46 15.37
N LYS A 67 4.88 9.78 15.23
CA LYS A 67 5.91 10.81 15.50
C LYS A 67 6.19 11.02 16.98
N GLU A 68 5.25 10.69 17.88
CA GLU A 68 5.46 10.84 19.33
C GLU A 68 6.44 9.81 19.91
N TYR A 69 6.76 8.75 19.15
CA TYR A 69 7.65 7.66 19.58
C TYR A 69 9.08 7.74 18.98
N PHE A 70 9.45 8.86 18.36
CA PHE A 70 10.79 9.13 17.84
C PHE A 70 11.37 10.44 18.38
#